data_AF-A0A7K1ZFV9-F1
#
_entry.id   AF-A0A7K1ZFV9-F1
#
_cell.length_a   1.000
_cell.length_b   1.000
_cell.length_c   1.000
_cell.angle_alpha   90.00
_cell.angle_beta   90.00
_cell.angle_gamma   90.00
#
_symmetry.space_group_name_H-M   'P 1'
#
loop_
_entity.id
_entity.type
_entity.pdbx_description
1 polymer ?
#
loop_
_entity_poly.entity_id
_entity_poly.type
_entity_poly.pdbx_seq_one_letter_code
_entity_poly.pdbx_strand_id
1 'polypeptide(L)'
;MATNGNGPDSYAEAIRRSGLTIYDPIEIGDPELWIPAPKLEKLLNAKITGAPLEGLPLRTRSKVVKERICQALGYPVPSSFRKTHPRFPGQRFDTYIQKSNNLQIWNEEITPVRRYVIIRLDEDDTITKVKVVTGNVLAQFDTTGALTHKYQARLISGESSAELIATEDTERLRHIVRPRTSLESITSDPASYPEAGNLLPIKQIFEELKALIGESFPDAGHDQERNRGAALHRLVCKRLGYVDYRDDGQFPDILHQLLEVKLQTSPTIDLGLVCPDSEEVLDIPQINGQNIRHCDVRYALFYAMTDGQCVTLTHFFLTTGAKFFSRFPQFQGNLSNWKIQIPLPADFFDD
;
A
#
# COMPACT_ATOMS: atom_id res chain seq x y z
N MET A 1 12.45 -22.45 -22.10
CA MET A 1 11.06 -22.82 -21.77
C MET A 1 11.04 -23.37 -20.36
N ALA A 2 10.63 -22.55 -19.39
CA ALA A 2 10.26 -22.96 -18.05
C ALA A 2 9.03 -22.12 -17.69
N THR A 3 7.86 -22.72 -17.81
CA THR A 3 6.60 -22.16 -17.34
C THR A 3 6.59 -22.26 -15.81
N ASN A 4 7.06 -21.24 -15.09
CA ASN A 4 6.90 -21.21 -13.63
C ASN A 4 5.48 -20.80 -13.28
N GLY A 5 4.58 -21.78 -13.37
CA GLY A 5 3.28 -21.74 -12.72
C GLY A 5 3.45 -21.85 -11.21
N ASN A 6 3.59 -20.73 -10.52
CA ASN A 6 3.49 -20.68 -9.06
C ASN A 6 2.14 -20.08 -8.67
N GLY A 7 1.11 -20.93 -8.74
CA GLY A 7 -0.20 -20.68 -8.14
C GLY A 7 -0.09 -20.53 -6.61
N PRO A 8 -1.12 -20.01 -5.93
CA PRO A 8 -1.06 -19.72 -4.50
C PRO A 8 -0.64 -20.92 -3.63
N ASP A 9 -1.01 -22.15 -4.03
CA ASP A 9 -0.64 -23.38 -3.32
C ASP A 9 0.87 -23.69 -3.34
N SER A 10 1.63 -23.17 -4.30
CA SER A 10 3.10 -23.39 -4.39
C SER A 10 3.85 -22.82 -3.19
N TYR A 11 3.43 -21.65 -2.70
CA TYR A 11 4.00 -21.04 -1.50
C TYR A 11 3.70 -21.86 -0.24
N ALA A 12 2.47 -22.36 -0.11
CA ALA A 12 2.09 -23.18 1.03
C ALA A 12 2.90 -24.48 1.09
N GLU A 13 3.20 -25.08 -0.05
CA GLU A 13 4.08 -26.25 -0.12
C GLU A 13 5.56 -25.89 0.17
N ALA A 14 6.04 -24.75 -0.31
CA ALA A 14 7.39 -24.26 0.00
C ALA A 14 7.57 -24.02 1.51
N ILE A 15 6.61 -23.34 2.15
CA ILE A 15 6.57 -23.12 3.60
C ILE A 15 6.51 -24.46 4.36
N ARG A 16 5.72 -25.42 3.88
CA ARG A 16 5.65 -26.74 4.50
C ARG A 16 7.00 -27.47 4.44
N ARG A 17 7.66 -27.44 3.28
CA ARG A 17 8.95 -28.09 3.06
C ARG A 17 10.10 -27.42 3.81
N SER A 18 10.02 -26.11 4.05
CA SER A 18 11.05 -25.38 4.82
C SER A 18 11.04 -25.77 6.30
N GLY A 19 9.93 -26.30 6.82
CA GLY A 19 9.78 -26.67 8.23
C GLY A 19 9.70 -25.48 9.18
N LEU A 20 9.60 -24.26 8.65
CA LEU A 20 9.43 -23.04 9.44
C LEU A 20 8.09 -23.06 10.17
N THR A 21 8.07 -22.44 11.34
CA THR A 21 6.86 -22.13 12.09
C THR A 21 6.35 -20.74 11.72
N ILE A 22 5.12 -20.39 12.15
CA ILE A 22 4.59 -19.03 11.97
C ILE A 22 5.42 -17.94 12.67
N TYR A 23 6.30 -18.33 13.60
CA TYR A 23 7.14 -17.42 14.39
C TYR A 23 8.49 -17.13 13.78
N ASP A 24 8.92 -17.96 12.84
CA ASP A 24 10.21 -17.77 12.18
C ASP A 24 10.08 -16.63 11.17
N PRO A 25 11.07 -15.72 11.13
CA PRO A 25 11.04 -14.59 10.21
C PRO A 25 11.18 -15.09 8.77
N ILE A 26 10.37 -14.52 7.89
CA ILE A 26 10.55 -14.64 6.44
C ILE A 26 10.80 -13.22 5.94
N GLU A 27 11.80 -13.07 5.09
CA GLU A 27 12.10 -11.80 4.47
C GLU A 27 10.92 -11.36 3.60
N ILE A 28 10.52 -10.10 3.72
CA ILE A 28 9.42 -9.55 2.92
C ILE A 28 9.81 -9.65 1.44
N GLY A 29 8.87 -10.06 0.60
CA GLY A 29 9.15 -10.23 -0.83
C GLY A 29 10.05 -11.41 -1.20
N ASP A 30 10.41 -12.29 -0.25
CA ASP A 30 11.08 -13.57 -0.53
C ASP A 30 10.33 -14.33 -1.65
N PRO A 31 11.02 -14.78 -2.70
CA PRO A 31 10.39 -15.30 -3.90
C PRO A 31 9.68 -16.66 -3.71
N GLU A 32 9.99 -17.41 -2.65
CA GLU A 32 9.44 -18.75 -2.41
C GLU A 32 8.54 -18.81 -1.18
N LEU A 33 8.82 -17.99 -0.17
CA LEU A 33 8.22 -18.09 1.15
C LEU A 33 7.36 -16.88 1.52
N TRP A 34 7.57 -15.70 0.91
CA TRP A 34 6.69 -14.55 1.13
C TRP A 34 5.51 -14.57 0.17
N ILE A 35 4.30 -14.77 0.69
CA ILE A 35 3.10 -14.86 -0.15
C ILE A 35 2.64 -13.43 -0.49
N PRO A 36 2.61 -12.99 -1.76
CA PRO A 36 2.09 -11.66 -2.10
C PRO A 36 0.63 -11.50 -1.66
N ALA A 37 0.22 -10.31 -1.21
CA ALA A 37 -1.11 -10.09 -0.62
C ALA A 37 -2.29 -10.60 -1.49
N PRO A 38 -2.34 -10.39 -2.82
CA PRO A 38 -3.41 -10.95 -3.66
C PRO A 38 -3.40 -12.49 -3.71
N LYS A 39 -2.21 -13.12 -3.68
CA LYS A 39 -2.08 -14.58 -3.62
C LYS A 39 -2.46 -15.12 -2.25
N LEU A 40 -2.11 -14.41 -1.17
CA LEU A 40 -2.49 -14.75 0.19
C LEU A 40 -4.01 -14.71 0.36
N GLU A 41 -4.66 -13.65 -0.12
CA GLU A 41 -6.11 -13.53 -0.13
C GLU A 41 -6.78 -14.68 -0.88
N LYS A 42 -6.33 -14.96 -2.12
CA LYS A 42 -6.84 -16.06 -2.93
C LYS A 42 -6.65 -17.42 -2.26
N LEU A 43 -5.48 -17.67 -1.67
CA LEU A 43 -5.18 -18.90 -0.95
C LEU A 43 -6.11 -19.07 0.25
N LEU A 44 -6.30 -18.04 1.06
CA LEU A 44 -7.16 -18.11 2.24
C LEU A 44 -8.62 -18.31 1.85
N ASN A 45 -9.15 -17.55 0.88
CA ASN A 45 -10.52 -17.78 0.38
C ASN A 45 -10.72 -19.22 -0.11
N ALA A 46 -9.73 -19.80 -0.80
CA ALA A 46 -9.84 -21.17 -1.29
C ALA A 46 -9.80 -22.23 -0.16
N LYS A 47 -9.14 -21.95 0.97
CA LYS A 47 -8.86 -22.96 2.00
C LYS A 47 -9.72 -22.85 3.26
N ILE A 48 -10.21 -21.66 3.60
CA ILE A 48 -10.91 -21.44 4.88
C ILE A 48 -12.37 -21.00 4.74
N THR A 49 -12.81 -20.55 3.57
CA THR A 49 -14.22 -20.26 3.30
C THR A 49 -15.07 -21.52 3.42
N GLY A 50 -16.29 -21.39 3.95
CA GLY A 50 -17.20 -22.49 4.27
C GLY A 50 -16.94 -23.15 5.63
N ALA A 51 -15.90 -22.73 6.36
CA ALA A 51 -15.64 -23.28 7.69
C ALA A 51 -16.62 -22.73 8.74
N PRO A 52 -17.32 -23.60 9.49
CA PRO A 52 -18.24 -23.16 10.54
C PRO A 52 -17.47 -22.78 11.81
N LEU A 53 -17.94 -21.72 12.48
CA LEU A 53 -17.50 -21.28 13.80
C LEU A 53 -18.66 -21.21 14.82
N GLU A 54 -19.80 -21.78 14.47
CA GLU A 54 -21.01 -21.82 15.29
C GLU A 54 -20.75 -22.45 16.66
N GLY A 55 -21.42 -21.95 17.70
CA GLY A 55 -21.33 -22.47 19.07
C GLY A 55 -19.99 -22.23 19.78
N LEU A 56 -18.96 -21.73 19.09
CA LEU A 56 -17.67 -21.45 19.68
C LEU A 56 -17.64 -20.08 20.38
N PRO A 57 -17.09 -19.96 21.61
CA PRO A 57 -16.79 -18.66 22.22
C PRO A 57 -15.79 -17.84 21.39
N LEU A 58 -15.83 -16.50 21.46
CA LEU A 58 -15.00 -15.59 20.64
C LEU A 58 -13.49 -15.90 20.67
N ARG A 59 -12.95 -16.22 21.86
CA ARG A 59 -11.53 -16.60 22.00
C ARG A 59 -11.22 -17.92 21.30
N THR A 60 -12.15 -18.87 21.36
CA THR A 60 -12.04 -20.17 20.68
C THR A 60 -12.14 -20.01 19.17
N ARG A 61 -13.05 -19.16 18.67
CA ARG A 61 -13.11 -18.81 17.23
C ARG A 61 -11.79 -18.26 16.72
N SER A 62 -11.23 -17.30 17.46
CA SER A 62 -9.93 -16.70 17.13
C SER A 62 -8.81 -17.75 17.09
N LYS A 63 -8.83 -18.74 17.98
CA LYS A 63 -7.87 -19.84 17.97
C LYS A 63 -8.07 -20.73 16.74
N VAL A 64 -9.29 -21.23 16.52
CA VAL A 64 -9.63 -22.13 15.40
C VAL A 64 -9.30 -21.51 14.05
N VAL A 65 -9.63 -20.23 13.86
CA VAL A 65 -9.28 -19.51 12.63
C VAL A 65 -7.77 -19.46 12.41
N LYS A 66 -6.98 -19.19 13.45
CA LYS A 66 -5.51 -19.19 13.32
C LYS A 66 -4.95 -20.57 13.01
N GLU A 67 -5.52 -21.64 13.57
CA GLU A 67 -5.13 -23.02 13.25
C GLU A 67 -5.41 -23.34 11.79
N ARG A 68 -6.60 -22.98 11.28
CA ARG A 68 -6.97 -23.14 9.87
C ARG A 68 -6.05 -22.34 8.94
N ILE A 69 -5.68 -21.12 9.32
CA ILE A 69 -4.72 -20.31 8.56
C ILE A 69 -3.35 -20.97 8.57
N CYS A 70 -2.84 -21.46 9.71
CA CYS A 70 -1.57 -22.20 9.74
C CYS A 70 -1.59 -23.37 8.73
N GLN A 71 -2.66 -24.17 8.74
CA GLN A 71 -2.84 -25.30 7.82
C GLN A 71 -2.90 -24.85 6.36
N ALA A 72 -3.67 -23.80 6.07
CA ALA A 72 -3.82 -23.24 4.71
C ALA A 72 -2.49 -22.75 4.13
N LEU A 73 -1.65 -22.14 4.98
CA LEU A 73 -0.35 -21.60 4.60
C LEU A 73 0.79 -22.64 4.67
N GLY A 74 0.50 -23.87 5.12
CA GLY A 74 1.49 -24.94 5.22
C GLY A 74 2.36 -24.92 6.47
N TYR A 75 2.08 -24.06 7.44
CA TYR A 75 2.78 -24.03 8.72
C TYR A 75 2.33 -25.16 9.67
N PRO A 76 3.23 -25.68 10.52
CA PRO A 76 2.82 -26.50 11.65
C PRO A 76 1.96 -25.67 12.61
N VAL A 77 0.84 -26.25 13.07
CA VAL A 77 -0.04 -25.60 14.05
C VAL A 77 0.63 -25.63 15.42
N PRO A 78 0.90 -24.49 16.06
CA PRO A 78 1.50 -24.49 17.39
C PRO A 78 0.50 -24.99 18.44
N SER A 79 0.99 -25.66 19.48
CA SER A 79 0.16 -26.10 20.61
C SER A 79 -0.51 -24.94 21.35
N SER A 80 0.12 -23.76 21.32
CA SER A 80 -0.43 -22.50 21.81
C SER A 80 0.08 -21.32 20.99
N PHE A 81 -0.80 -20.32 20.76
CA PHE A 81 -0.42 -19.11 20.03
C PHE A 81 0.21 -18.08 20.96
N ARG A 82 1.46 -17.71 20.69
CA ARG A 82 2.19 -16.63 21.38
C ARG A 82 1.50 -15.28 21.21
N LYS A 83 1.69 -14.39 22.19
CA LYS A 83 1.19 -13.01 22.15
C LYS A 83 2.19 -12.05 21.50
N THR A 84 2.46 -12.26 20.21
CA THR A 84 3.28 -11.37 19.37
C THR A 84 2.41 -10.39 18.58
N HIS A 85 3.03 -9.31 18.10
CA HIS A 85 2.42 -8.38 17.16
C HIS A 85 3.39 -8.20 15.97
N PRO A 86 3.01 -8.62 14.76
CA PRO A 86 1.77 -9.31 14.41
C PRO A 86 1.71 -10.77 14.93
N ARG A 87 0.52 -11.39 14.87
CA ARG A 87 0.32 -12.79 15.30
C ARG A 87 0.95 -13.81 14.36
N PHE A 88 1.09 -13.48 13.08
CA PHE A 88 1.84 -14.24 12.09
C PHE A 88 3.06 -13.42 11.65
N PRO A 89 4.14 -13.37 12.45
CA PRO A 89 5.31 -12.56 12.11
C PRO A 89 5.99 -12.99 10.80
N GLY A 90 6.04 -14.29 10.49
CA GLY A 90 6.61 -14.77 9.22
C GLY A 90 5.87 -14.25 7.97
N GLN A 91 4.58 -13.91 8.08
CA GLN A 91 3.83 -13.28 7.00
C GLN A 91 3.36 -11.86 7.38
N ARG A 92 3.91 -11.26 8.43
CA ARG A 92 3.59 -9.90 8.91
C ARG A 92 2.09 -9.54 8.94
N PHE A 93 1.21 -10.43 9.40
CA PHE A 93 -0.24 -10.15 9.46
C PHE A 93 -0.95 -10.52 10.76
N ASP A 94 -2.04 -9.79 11.02
CA ASP A 94 -3.02 -10.07 12.06
C ASP A 94 -4.37 -10.47 11.46
N THR A 95 -5.18 -11.19 12.24
CA THR A 95 -6.46 -11.74 11.79
C THR A 95 -7.62 -11.08 12.53
N TYR A 96 -8.64 -10.63 11.80
CA TYR A 96 -9.81 -9.95 12.35
C TYR A 96 -11.09 -10.60 11.82
N ILE A 97 -11.84 -11.23 12.72
CA ILE A 97 -13.12 -11.87 12.39
C ILE A 97 -14.24 -10.83 12.54
N GLN A 98 -15.05 -10.65 11.51
CA GLN A 98 -16.07 -9.60 11.43
C GLN A 98 -17.44 -10.17 11.03
N LYS A 99 -18.48 -9.83 11.82
CA LYS A 99 -19.89 -10.04 11.44
C LYS A 99 -20.52 -8.82 10.77
N SER A 100 -19.95 -7.64 11.01
CA SER A 100 -20.43 -6.37 10.47
C SER A 100 -19.31 -5.61 9.78
N ASN A 101 -19.65 -4.61 8.97
CA ASN A 101 -18.69 -3.74 8.29
C ASN A 101 -18.15 -2.65 9.23
N ASN A 102 -17.72 -3.03 10.43
CA ASN A 102 -17.16 -2.12 11.43
C ASN A 102 -15.96 -2.78 12.11
N LEU A 103 -14.79 -2.60 11.51
CA LEU A 103 -13.55 -3.14 12.03
C LEU A 103 -13.16 -2.39 13.30
N GLN A 104 -12.85 -3.14 14.36
CA GLN A 104 -12.39 -2.59 15.62
C GLN A 104 -10.99 -3.10 15.94
N ILE A 105 -10.05 -2.18 16.12
CA ILE A 105 -8.68 -2.47 16.55
C ILE A 105 -8.46 -1.77 17.90
N TRP A 106 -7.98 -2.53 18.87
CA TRP A 106 -7.88 -2.10 20.26
C TRP A 106 -6.43 -1.92 20.67
N ASN A 107 -6.10 -0.76 21.26
CA ASN A 107 -4.80 -0.46 21.87
C ASN A 107 -3.60 -0.70 20.93
N GLU A 108 -3.79 -0.45 19.64
CA GLU A 108 -2.78 -0.67 18.62
C GLU A 108 -2.97 0.33 17.48
N GLU A 109 -1.87 0.92 17.01
CA GLU A 109 -1.84 1.76 15.83
C GLU A 109 -1.92 0.91 14.55
N ILE A 110 -2.52 1.46 13.51
CA ILE A 110 -2.40 0.86 12.18
C ILE A 110 -1.03 1.22 11.63
N THR A 111 -0.19 0.21 11.45
CA THR A 111 1.13 0.37 10.81
C THR A 111 0.97 0.17 9.30
N PRO A 112 1.51 1.05 8.44
CA PRO A 112 1.27 1.03 6.99
C PRO A 112 1.54 -0.32 6.33
N VAL A 113 2.66 -0.94 6.71
CA VAL A 113 3.25 -2.13 6.09
C VAL A 113 2.78 -3.45 6.69
N ARG A 114 1.97 -3.40 7.75
CA ARG A 114 1.38 -4.61 8.30
C ARG A 114 0.17 -5.01 7.47
N ARG A 115 0.00 -6.30 7.27
CA ARG A 115 -1.17 -6.89 6.63
C ARG A 115 -2.27 -7.20 7.65
N TYR A 116 -3.51 -7.01 7.25
CA TYR A 116 -4.72 -7.22 8.02
C TYR A 116 -5.58 -8.22 7.24
N VAL A 117 -5.68 -9.44 7.77
CA VAL A 117 -6.52 -10.52 7.22
C VAL A 117 -7.89 -10.39 7.87
N ILE A 118 -8.83 -9.80 7.14
CA ILE A 118 -10.20 -9.53 7.59
C ILE A 118 -11.11 -10.65 7.07
N ILE A 119 -11.82 -11.30 7.97
CA ILE A 119 -12.56 -12.54 7.72
C ILE A 119 -14.04 -12.29 7.99
N ARG A 120 -14.87 -12.39 6.95
CA ARG A 120 -16.32 -12.20 7.05
C ARG A 120 -17.01 -13.48 7.50
N LEU A 121 -17.95 -13.34 8.44
CA LEU A 121 -18.90 -14.38 8.81
C LEU A 121 -20.30 -14.05 8.27
N ASP A 122 -21.09 -15.08 8.00
CA ASP A 122 -22.54 -14.97 7.87
C ASP A 122 -23.26 -15.06 9.22
N GLU A 123 -24.59 -15.14 9.17
CA GLU A 123 -25.46 -15.24 10.35
C GLU A 123 -25.23 -16.54 11.13
N ASP A 124 -24.92 -17.62 10.41
CA ASP A 124 -24.66 -18.98 10.93
C ASP A 124 -23.21 -19.18 11.38
N ASP A 125 -22.44 -18.10 11.54
CA ASP A 125 -21.03 -18.13 11.95
C ASP A 125 -20.11 -18.90 10.99
N THR A 126 -20.46 -18.99 9.71
CA THR A 126 -19.64 -19.60 8.67
C THR A 126 -18.78 -18.54 7.99
N ILE A 127 -17.51 -18.87 7.74
CA ILE A 127 -16.60 -17.99 7.00
C ILE A 127 -17.07 -17.88 5.55
N THR A 128 -17.41 -16.69 5.09
CA THR A 128 -17.89 -16.46 3.72
C THR A 128 -16.84 -15.84 2.80
N LYS A 129 -15.98 -14.97 3.35
CA LYS A 129 -14.97 -14.26 2.56
C LYS A 129 -13.76 -13.89 3.42
N VAL A 130 -12.60 -13.82 2.79
CA VAL A 130 -11.37 -13.25 3.36
C VAL A 130 -10.90 -12.09 2.49
N LYS A 131 -10.52 -10.97 3.12
CA LYS A 131 -9.92 -9.81 2.47
C LYS A 131 -8.59 -9.51 3.14
N VAL A 132 -7.52 -9.35 2.37
CA VAL A 132 -6.18 -9.07 2.87
C VAL A 132 -5.78 -7.67 2.42
N VAL A 133 -5.63 -6.77 3.37
CA VAL A 133 -5.24 -5.37 3.10
C VAL A 133 -4.04 -4.99 3.93
N THR A 134 -3.23 -4.06 3.43
CA THR A 134 -2.20 -3.41 4.22
C THR A 134 -2.79 -2.27 5.07
N GLY A 135 -2.04 -1.80 6.05
CA GLY A 135 -2.48 -0.73 6.94
C GLY A 135 -2.76 0.59 6.21
N ASN A 136 -2.00 0.93 5.18
CA ASN A 136 -2.26 2.12 4.34
C ASN A 136 -3.59 2.04 3.59
N VAL A 137 -3.95 0.87 3.05
CA VAL A 137 -5.26 0.66 2.41
C VAL A 137 -6.36 0.78 3.46
N LEU A 138 -6.18 0.12 4.60
CA LEU A 138 -7.15 0.13 5.69
C LEU A 138 -7.40 1.55 6.23
N ALA A 139 -6.37 2.39 6.24
CA ALA A 139 -6.44 3.78 6.70
C ALA A 139 -7.40 4.65 5.90
N GLN A 140 -7.58 4.35 4.61
CA GLN A 140 -8.46 5.12 3.73
C GLN A 140 -9.94 5.01 4.13
N PHE A 141 -10.30 3.97 4.87
CA PHE A 141 -11.67 3.73 5.34
C PHE A 141 -11.95 4.36 6.71
N ASP A 142 -10.94 4.94 7.38
CA ASP A 142 -11.18 5.65 8.63
C ASP A 142 -11.85 7.01 8.38
N THR A 143 -13.17 7.02 8.46
CA THR A 143 -13.98 8.25 8.42
C THR A 143 -14.10 8.93 9.77
N THR A 144 -13.64 8.28 10.85
CA THR A 144 -13.76 8.82 12.22
C THR A 144 -12.64 9.80 12.56
N GLY A 145 -11.56 9.81 11.76
CA GLY A 145 -10.37 10.61 12.00
C GLY A 145 -9.60 10.19 13.26
N ALA A 146 -9.91 9.01 13.80
CA ALA A 146 -9.33 8.51 15.04
C ALA A 146 -7.92 7.92 14.83
N LEU A 147 -7.53 7.54 13.60
CA LEU A 147 -6.17 7.10 13.25
C LEU A 147 -5.13 8.10 13.76
N THR A 148 -4.47 7.75 14.85
CA THR A 148 -3.85 8.77 15.72
C THR A 148 -2.48 9.26 15.27
N HIS A 149 -1.96 8.83 14.12
CA HIS A 149 -0.71 9.37 13.58
C HIS A 149 -0.78 9.51 12.06
N LYS A 150 -1.16 10.69 11.58
CA LYS A 150 -0.92 11.09 10.20
C LYS A 150 0.38 11.86 10.12
N TYR A 151 1.25 11.47 9.19
CA TYR A 151 2.38 12.28 8.82
C TYR A 151 1.89 13.44 7.97
N GLN A 152 2.34 14.63 8.32
CA GLN A 152 2.09 15.83 7.54
C GLN A 152 3.40 16.55 7.34
N ALA A 153 3.51 17.26 6.22
CA ALA A 153 4.62 18.16 5.95
C ALA A 153 4.13 19.47 5.39
N ARG A 154 5.00 20.48 5.37
CA ARG A 154 4.68 21.80 4.82
C ARG A 154 5.32 22.01 3.45
N LEU A 155 4.51 22.31 2.45
CA LEU A 155 4.91 22.81 1.14
C LEU A 155 4.98 24.34 1.19
N ILE A 156 6.18 24.87 0.93
CA ILE A 156 6.40 26.29 0.70
C ILE A 156 6.88 26.43 -0.74
N SER A 157 6.06 27.03 -1.60
CA SER A 157 6.41 27.30 -2.99
C SER A 157 7.55 28.32 -3.04
N GLY A 158 8.62 27.97 -3.75
CA GLY A 158 9.70 28.90 -4.11
C GLY A 158 9.37 29.64 -5.40
N GLU A 159 10.35 30.35 -5.95
CA GLU A 159 10.18 31.09 -7.22
C GLU A 159 10.16 30.18 -8.46
N SER A 160 10.79 29.00 -8.38
CA SER A 160 10.78 28.04 -9.49
C SER A 160 9.47 27.27 -9.54
N SER A 161 8.84 27.23 -10.72
CA SER A 161 7.65 26.41 -10.96
C SER A 161 7.97 24.91 -11.03
N ALA A 162 9.22 24.50 -11.22
CA ALA A 162 9.62 23.10 -11.20
C ALA A 162 10.89 22.89 -10.34
N GLU A 163 10.90 21.86 -9.49
CA GLU A 163 12.05 21.55 -8.64
C GLU A 163 12.28 20.03 -8.55
N LEU A 164 13.47 19.58 -8.96
CA LEU A 164 13.94 18.22 -8.72
C LEU A 164 14.86 18.23 -7.50
N ILE A 165 14.35 17.79 -6.36
CA ILE A 165 15.05 17.86 -5.07
C ILE A 165 16.13 16.77 -4.98
N ALA A 166 15.76 15.54 -5.33
CA ALA A 166 16.69 14.44 -5.44
C ALA A 166 17.13 14.32 -6.90
N THR A 167 18.37 14.69 -7.19
CA THR A 167 18.90 14.65 -8.55
C THR A 167 19.03 13.23 -9.10
N GLU A 168 19.09 12.21 -8.24
CA GLU A 168 19.18 10.80 -8.60
C GLU A 168 18.27 9.96 -7.69
N ASP A 169 17.87 8.79 -8.17
CA ASP A 169 17.19 7.79 -7.34
C ASP A 169 18.10 7.34 -6.17
N THR A 170 17.51 6.70 -5.16
CA THR A 170 18.30 6.09 -4.07
C THR A 170 19.27 5.04 -4.62
N GLU A 171 20.35 4.76 -3.89
CA GLU A 171 21.38 3.80 -4.32
C GLU A 171 20.78 2.44 -4.70
N ARG A 172 19.78 1.95 -3.94
CA ARG A 172 19.05 0.71 -4.25
C ARG A 172 18.35 0.78 -5.61
N LEU A 173 17.60 1.85 -5.87
CA LEU A 173 16.86 2.00 -7.11
C LEU A 173 17.75 2.27 -8.32
N ARG A 174 18.90 2.92 -8.15
CA ARG A 174 19.84 3.21 -9.26
C ARG A 174 20.27 1.97 -10.05
N HIS A 175 20.27 0.80 -9.41
CA HIS A 175 20.62 -0.47 -10.06
C HIS A 175 19.45 -1.13 -10.80
N ILE A 176 18.23 -0.64 -10.61
CA ILE A 176 16.98 -1.26 -11.06
C ILE A 176 16.30 -0.38 -12.13
N VAL A 177 16.44 0.94 -12.04
CA VAL A 177 15.90 1.89 -13.02
C VAL A 177 16.61 1.78 -14.36
N ARG A 178 15.88 2.00 -15.45
CA ARG A 178 16.45 2.10 -16.80
C ARG A 178 15.80 3.24 -17.58
N PRO A 179 16.61 4.12 -18.18
CA PRO A 179 16.08 5.15 -19.07
C PRO A 179 15.31 4.50 -20.22
N ARG A 180 14.13 5.03 -20.53
CA ARG A 180 13.41 4.63 -21.74
C ARG A 180 13.89 5.45 -22.91
N THR A 181 14.29 4.77 -23.98
CA THR A 181 14.83 5.39 -25.19
C THR A 181 13.78 5.70 -26.26
N SER A 182 12.57 5.11 -26.18
CA SER A 182 11.45 5.36 -27.10
C SER A 182 10.21 5.86 -26.36
N LEU A 183 9.27 6.47 -27.08
CA LEU A 183 7.99 6.94 -26.53
C LEU A 183 6.90 5.85 -26.47
N GLU A 184 7.27 4.58 -26.59
CA GLU A 184 6.31 3.46 -26.59
C GLU A 184 5.43 3.45 -25.34
N SER A 185 4.15 3.16 -25.49
CA SER A 185 3.23 3.12 -24.35
C SER A 185 3.65 2.03 -23.34
N ILE A 186 3.54 2.33 -22.05
CA ILE A 186 3.66 1.36 -20.98
C ILE A 186 2.38 0.54 -20.97
N THR A 187 2.49 -0.73 -21.34
CA THR A 187 1.37 -1.68 -21.38
C THR A 187 1.11 -2.35 -20.02
N SER A 188 2.06 -2.26 -19.08
CA SER A 188 1.88 -2.69 -17.69
C SER A 188 0.77 -1.90 -17.01
N ASP A 189 0.07 -2.55 -16.09
CA ASP A 189 -0.91 -1.90 -15.22
C ASP A 189 -0.18 -0.96 -14.23
N PRO A 190 -0.61 0.31 -14.04
CA PRO A 190 -0.04 1.20 -13.03
C PRO A 190 0.00 0.61 -11.61
N ALA A 191 -0.95 -0.26 -11.28
CA ALA A 191 -1.06 -0.95 -9.99
C ALA A 191 -0.29 -2.29 -9.94
N SER A 192 0.39 -2.70 -11.02
CA SER A 192 1.21 -3.92 -10.97
C SER A 192 2.49 -3.70 -10.15
N TYR A 193 3.11 -4.80 -9.72
CA TYR A 193 4.40 -4.72 -9.07
C TYR A 193 5.48 -4.18 -10.03
N PRO A 194 6.42 -3.37 -9.53
CA PRO A 194 7.55 -2.88 -10.31
C PRO A 194 8.50 -4.03 -10.72
N GLU A 195 9.08 -3.91 -11.91
CA GLU A 195 10.01 -4.90 -12.48
C GLU A 195 11.35 -4.27 -12.88
N ALA A 196 12.45 -4.98 -12.67
CA ALA A 196 13.77 -4.48 -13.05
C ALA A 196 13.84 -4.13 -14.54
N GLY A 197 14.33 -2.93 -14.85
CA GLY A 197 14.41 -2.43 -16.22
C GLY A 197 13.13 -1.74 -16.74
N ASN A 198 12.02 -1.82 -16.02
CA ASN A 198 10.77 -1.15 -16.38
C ASN A 198 10.51 0.12 -15.54
N LEU A 199 11.26 0.35 -14.46
CA LEU A 199 11.21 1.61 -13.71
C LEU A 199 12.00 2.70 -14.42
N LEU A 200 11.36 3.85 -14.64
CA LEU A 200 12.01 5.04 -15.16
C LEU A 200 12.93 5.67 -14.10
N PRO A 201 14.07 6.27 -14.48
CA PRO A 201 14.88 7.06 -13.55
C PRO A 201 14.14 8.32 -13.11
N ILE A 202 14.37 8.79 -11.88
CA ILE A 202 13.71 9.98 -11.32
C ILE A 202 13.86 11.21 -12.22
N LYS A 203 15.03 11.39 -12.86
CA LYS A 203 15.25 12.49 -13.82
C LYS A 203 14.29 12.41 -15.00
N GLN A 204 14.04 11.22 -15.54
CA GLN A 204 13.12 11.06 -16.66
C GLN A 204 11.68 11.32 -16.21
N ILE A 205 11.27 10.80 -15.05
CA ILE A 205 9.96 11.10 -14.46
C ILE A 205 9.79 12.62 -14.29
N PHE A 206 10.82 13.32 -13.80
CA PHE A 206 10.79 14.78 -13.66
C PHE A 206 10.56 15.48 -14.99
N GLU A 207 11.33 15.12 -16.02
CA GLU A 207 11.23 15.73 -17.35
C GLU A 207 9.87 15.50 -18.02
N GLU A 208 9.27 14.33 -17.81
CA GLU A 208 7.93 14.04 -18.33
C GLU A 208 6.86 14.83 -17.57
N LEU A 209 6.91 14.81 -16.23
CA LEU A 209 5.85 15.36 -15.38
C LEU A 209 5.89 16.88 -15.24
N LYS A 210 7.07 17.52 -15.37
CA LYS A 210 7.17 18.99 -15.33
C LYS A 210 6.35 19.67 -16.44
N ALA A 211 6.14 18.98 -17.55
CA ALA A 211 5.35 19.50 -18.67
C ALA A 211 3.85 19.56 -18.38
N LEU A 212 3.39 19.01 -17.25
CA LEU A 212 2.02 19.19 -16.77
C LEU A 212 1.80 20.57 -16.11
N ILE A 213 2.85 21.35 -15.86
CA ILE A 213 2.69 22.73 -15.37
C ILE A 213 1.94 23.55 -16.42
N GLY A 214 0.88 24.23 -15.99
CA GLY A 214 -0.02 25.00 -16.84
C GLY A 214 -1.23 24.21 -17.34
N GLU A 215 -1.25 22.88 -17.20
CA GLU A 215 -2.44 22.07 -17.49
C GLU A 215 -3.54 22.35 -16.47
N SER A 216 -4.79 22.26 -16.94
CA SER A 216 -5.98 22.47 -16.13
C SER A 216 -6.97 21.32 -16.29
N PHE A 217 -7.71 21.03 -15.24
CA PHE A 217 -8.83 20.09 -15.28
C PHE A 217 -10.02 20.62 -14.46
N PRO A 218 -11.26 20.16 -14.74
CA PRO A 218 -12.43 20.61 -13.99
C PRO A 218 -12.28 20.38 -12.48
N ASP A 219 -12.61 21.38 -11.69
CA ASP A 219 -12.70 21.25 -10.24
C ASP A 219 -13.95 20.43 -9.89
N ALA A 220 -13.76 19.36 -9.12
CA ALA A 220 -14.86 18.52 -8.66
C ALA A 220 -15.69 19.19 -7.54
N GLY A 221 -15.21 20.31 -6.99
CA GLY A 221 -15.84 21.05 -5.91
C GLY A 221 -14.93 21.18 -4.68
N HIS A 222 -15.27 22.14 -3.81
CA HIS A 222 -14.44 22.55 -2.67
C HIS A 222 -14.15 21.41 -1.67
N ASP A 223 -15.06 20.46 -1.49
CA ASP A 223 -14.93 19.31 -0.58
C ASP A 223 -14.47 18.01 -1.28
N GLN A 224 -14.23 18.05 -2.60
CA GLN A 224 -13.91 16.87 -3.41
C GLN A 224 -12.40 16.71 -3.68
N GLU A 225 -11.57 16.88 -2.64
CA GLU A 225 -10.10 16.75 -2.76
C GLU A 225 -9.67 15.39 -3.32
N ARG A 226 -10.35 14.31 -2.92
CA ARG A 226 -10.11 12.95 -3.45
C ARG A 226 -10.33 12.87 -4.96
N ASN A 227 -11.40 13.48 -5.48
CA ASN A 227 -11.70 13.45 -6.91
C ASN A 227 -10.70 14.30 -7.72
N ARG A 228 -10.24 15.42 -7.14
CA ARG A 228 -9.16 16.24 -7.73
C ARG A 228 -7.84 15.45 -7.78
N GLY A 229 -7.51 14.72 -6.72
CA GLY A 229 -6.37 13.78 -6.68
C GLY A 229 -6.45 12.71 -7.77
N ALA A 230 -7.61 12.06 -7.94
CA ALA A 230 -7.82 11.06 -8.99
C ALA A 230 -7.70 11.66 -10.41
N ALA A 231 -8.14 12.90 -10.62
CA ALA A 231 -7.95 13.60 -11.89
C ALA A 231 -6.47 13.86 -12.20
N LEU A 232 -5.69 14.31 -11.21
CA LEU A 232 -4.24 14.47 -11.35
C LEU A 232 -3.56 13.12 -11.62
N HIS A 233 -3.90 12.07 -10.87
CA HIS A 233 -3.31 10.74 -11.04
C HIS A 233 -3.55 10.22 -12.48
N ARG A 234 -4.75 10.39 -13.05
CA ARG A 234 -5.01 10.11 -14.48
C ARG A 234 -4.09 10.86 -15.44
N LEU A 235 -3.85 12.16 -15.20
CA LEU A 235 -2.94 12.97 -16.01
C LEU A 235 -1.50 12.47 -15.91
N VAL A 236 -1.04 12.13 -14.70
CA VAL A 236 0.30 11.57 -14.46
C VAL A 236 0.47 10.23 -15.18
N CYS A 237 -0.47 9.29 -15.05
CA CYS A 237 -0.42 8.01 -15.76
C CYS A 237 -0.31 8.20 -17.27
N LYS A 238 -1.19 9.04 -17.85
CA LYS A 238 -1.15 9.36 -19.27
C LYS A 238 0.19 9.98 -19.68
N ARG A 239 0.74 10.89 -18.87
CA ARG A 239 2.00 11.58 -19.16
C ARG A 239 3.21 10.65 -19.11
N LEU A 240 3.23 9.69 -18.20
CA LEU A 240 4.25 8.65 -18.14
C LEU A 240 4.09 7.59 -19.26
N GLY A 241 3.01 7.66 -20.03
CA GLY A 241 2.75 6.82 -21.19
C GLY A 241 1.98 5.53 -20.88
N TYR A 242 1.32 5.42 -19.75
CA TYR A 242 0.42 4.29 -19.49
C TYR A 242 -0.80 4.34 -20.41
N VAL A 243 -1.23 3.16 -20.86
CA VAL A 243 -2.43 3.00 -21.69
C VAL A 243 -3.71 3.27 -20.90
N ASP A 244 -3.69 2.94 -19.60
CA ASP A 244 -4.85 3.08 -18.73
C ASP A 244 -4.47 3.69 -17.37
N TYR A 245 -5.50 4.12 -16.63
CA TYR A 245 -5.41 4.54 -15.24
C TYR A 245 -6.01 3.46 -14.34
N ARG A 246 -5.30 3.13 -13.27
CA ARG A 246 -5.81 2.26 -12.22
C ARG A 246 -5.37 2.77 -10.86
N ASP A 247 -6.30 2.78 -9.93
CA ASP A 247 -6.08 3.08 -8.52
C ASP A 247 -6.78 1.97 -7.74
N ASP A 248 -5.99 1.13 -7.07
CA ASP A 248 -6.47 0.05 -6.21
C ASP A 248 -6.44 0.44 -4.72
N GLY A 249 -6.19 1.72 -4.44
CA GLY A 249 -6.03 2.28 -3.10
C GLY A 249 -4.74 1.84 -2.40
N GLN A 250 -3.81 1.16 -3.08
CA GLN A 250 -2.52 0.82 -2.48
C GLN A 250 -1.55 1.99 -2.55
N PHE A 251 -0.57 1.97 -1.64
CA PHE A 251 0.55 2.90 -1.65
C PHE A 251 1.74 2.19 -2.29
N PRO A 252 2.48 2.87 -3.18
CA PRO A 252 2.21 4.20 -3.70
C PRO A 252 1.15 4.21 -4.82
N ASP A 253 0.62 5.39 -5.14
CA ASP A 253 -0.43 5.59 -6.16
C ASP A 253 -0.12 4.88 -7.50
N ILE A 254 1.12 4.99 -7.99
CA ILE A 254 1.61 4.24 -9.16
C ILE A 254 2.65 3.23 -8.68
N LEU A 255 2.18 2.07 -8.22
CA LEU A 255 3.02 1.00 -7.68
C LEU A 255 4.09 0.53 -8.66
N HIS A 256 3.73 0.38 -9.94
CA HIS A 256 4.66 -0.07 -10.99
C HIS A 256 5.86 0.88 -11.18
N GLN A 257 5.70 2.16 -10.83
CA GLN A 257 6.77 3.16 -10.88
C GLN A 257 7.16 3.66 -9.50
N LEU A 258 6.79 3.00 -8.40
CA LEU A 258 7.12 3.42 -7.04
C LEU A 258 6.95 4.95 -6.85
N LEU A 259 5.81 5.49 -7.30
CA LEU A 259 5.57 6.92 -7.39
C LEU A 259 4.25 7.28 -6.70
N GLU A 260 4.36 8.04 -5.61
CA GLU A 260 3.23 8.66 -4.91
C GLU A 260 2.95 10.03 -5.52
N VAL A 261 1.68 10.33 -5.79
CA VAL A 261 1.23 11.56 -6.43
C VAL A 261 0.36 12.36 -5.46
N LYS A 262 0.76 13.60 -5.15
CA LYS A 262 -0.06 14.49 -4.31
C LYS A 262 -0.38 15.78 -5.03
N LEU A 263 -1.66 16.13 -5.05
CA LEU A 263 -2.14 17.45 -5.41
C LEU A 263 -2.24 18.31 -4.16
N GLN A 264 -1.78 19.56 -4.22
CA GLN A 264 -1.88 20.52 -3.14
C GLN A 264 -2.50 21.82 -3.65
N THR A 265 -3.62 22.23 -3.04
CA THR A 265 -4.17 23.59 -3.17
C THR A 265 -3.93 24.43 -1.91
N SER A 266 -3.22 23.86 -0.93
CA SER A 266 -2.84 24.52 0.32
C SER A 266 -1.39 24.14 0.71
N PRO A 267 -0.76 24.87 1.65
CA PRO A 267 0.61 24.57 2.08
C PRO A 267 0.79 23.26 2.85
N THR A 268 -0.26 22.57 3.27
CA THR A 268 -0.14 21.36 4.10
C THR A 268 -0.22 20.11 3.23
N ILE A 269 0.85 19.31 3.23
CA ILE A 269 0.91 18.00 2.58
C ILE A 269 0.43 16.94 3.58
N ASP A 270 -0.64 16.22 3.28
CA ASP A 270 -1.03 14.99 4.00
C ASP A 270 -0.29 13.78 3.40
N LEU A 271 0.49 13.10 4.23
CA LEU A 271 1.27 11.90 3.87
C LEU A 271 0.58 10.61 4.36
N GLY A 272 -0.55 10.73 5.06
CA GLY A 272 -1.27 9.60 5.63
C GLY A 272 -0.42 8.87 6.67
N LEU A 273 -0.41 7.54 6.61
CA LEU A 273 0.30 6.72 7.60
C LEU A 273 1.77 6.44 7.23
N VAL A 274 2.18 6.69 5.99
CA VAL A 274 3.54 6.36 5.52
C VAL A 274 4.47 7.53 5.76
N CYS A 275 5.54 7.31 6.54
CA CYS A 275 6.63 8.28 6.67
C CYS A 275 7.56 8.15 5.45
N PRO A 276 7.72 9.20 4.62
CA PRO A 276 8.53 9.15 3.40
C PRO A 276 9.96 8.68 3.60
N ASP A 277 10.65 9.07 4.66
CA ASP A 277 12.05 8.71 4.91
C ASP A 277 12.22 7.37 5.67
N SER A 278 11.13 6.65 5.93
CA SER A 278 11.18 5.37 6.63
C SER A 278 11.96 4.31 5.85
N GLU A 279 12.82 3.58 6.56
CA GLU A 279 13.53 2.43 6.01
C GLU A 279 12.72 1.13 6.07
N GLU A 280 11.46 1.19 6.50
CA GLU A 280 10.56 0.04 6.46
C GLU A 280 10.38 -0.46 5.02
N VAL A 281 10.44 -1.78 4.88
CA VAL A 281 10.29 -2.50 3.62
C VAL A 281 8.82 -2.50 3.18
N LEU A 282 8.58 -2.15 1.90
CA LEU A 282 7.27 -2.26 1.26
C LEU A 282 6.85 -3.72 1.13
N ASP A 283 5.56 -3.98 1.28
CA ASP A 283 4.95 -5.30 1.07
C ASP A 283 4.80 -5.62 -0.42
N ILE A 284 5.93 -5.80 -1.11
CA ILE A 284 6.01 -6.15 -2.53
C ILE A 284 7.06 -7.27 -2.73
N PRO A 285 6.99 -8.03 -3.83
CA PRO A 285 8.06 -8.96 -4.20
C PRO A 285 9.42 -8.26 -4.31
N GLN A 286 10.50 -8.97 -3.96
CA GLN A 286 11.85 -8.47 -4.18
C GLN A 286 12.11 -8.24 -5.67
N ILE A 287 12.84 -7.17 -5.99
CA ILE A 287 13.27 -6.87 -7.36
C ILE A 287 14.75 -7.19 -7.47
N ASN A 288 15.13 -8.15 -8.31
CA ASN A 288 16.51 -8.67 -8.41
C ASN A 288 17.12 -9.06 -7.03
N GLY A 289 16.30 -9.64 -6.14
CA GLY A 289 16.73 -10.04 -4.80
C GLY A 289 16.93 -8.86 -3.83
N GLN A 290 16.42 -7.67 -4.15
CA GLN A 290 16.47 -6.50 -3.28
C GLN A 290 15.09 -6.08 -2.81
N ASN A 291 14.98 -5.81 -1.51
CA ASN A 291 13.84 -5.16 -0.91
C ASN A 291 13.81 -3.66 -1.23
N ILE A 292 12.60 -3.19 -1.53
CA ILE A 292 12.29 -1.77 -1.68
C ILE A 292 11.72 -1.25 -0.37
N ARG A 293 12.14 -0.05 0.04
CA ARG A 293 11.72 0.60 1.29
C ARG A 293 10.91 1.87 1.00
N HIS A 294 10.20 2.38 2.00
CA HIS A 294 9.41 3.61 1.81
C HIS A 294 10.27 4.79 1.34
N CYS A 295 11.49 4.91 1.87
CA CYS A 295 12.45 5.92 1.45
C CYS A 295 12.95 5.81 0.01
N ASP A 296 12.72 4.66 -0.64
CA ASP A 296 13.00 4.45 -2.06
C ASP A 296 11.82 4.92 -2.95
N VAL A 297 10.60 5.06 -2.42
CA VAL A 297 9.43 5.59 -3.16
C VAL A 297 9.66 7.06 -3.51
N ARG A 298 9.23 7.46 -4.70
CA ARG A 298 9.32 8.85 -5.20
C ARG A 298 8.01 9.58 -4.96
N TYR A 299 8.11 10.89 -4.72
CA TYR A 299 6.95 11.74 -4.43
C TYR A 299 6.86 12.85 -5.46
N ALA A 300 5.84 12.76 -6.33
CA ALA A 300 5.45 13.80 -7.28
C ALA A 300 4.40 14.72 -6.62
N LEU A 301 4.82 15.90 -6.20
CA LEU A 301 3.95 16.89 -5.58
C LEU A 301 3.61 17.99 -6.58
N PHE A 302 2.33 18.21 -6.82
CA PHE A 302 1.84 19.29 -7.67
C PHE A 302 1.15 20.34 -6.81
N TYR A 303 1.57 21.60 -6.95
CA TYR A 303 0.84 22.73 -6.39
C TYR A 303 -0.09 23.31 -7.45
N ALA A 304 -1.35 23.53 -7.09
CA ALA A 304 -2.37 24.02 -8.00
C ALA A 304 -3.11 25.20 -7.41
N MET A 305 -3.61 26.06 -8.29
CA MET A 305 -4.60 27.07 -7.96
C MET A 305 -5.95 26.62 -8.47
N THR A 306 -7.02 27.00 -7.77
CA THR A 306 -8.39 26.79 -8.22
C THR A 306 -9.15 28.11 -8.19
N ASP A 307 -9.99 28.33 -9.21
CA ASP A 307 -10.99 29.40 -9.25
C ASP A 307 -12.39 28.90 -8.87
N GLY A 308 -12.50 27.64 -8.42
CA GLY A 308 -13.75 26.95 -8.11
C GLY A 308 -14.43 26.27 -9.29
N GLN A 309 -13.91 26.44 -10.52
CA GLN A 309 -14.37 25.74 -11.72
C GLN A 309 -13.28 24.85 -12.33
N CYS A 310 -12.03 25.31 -12.28
CA CYS A 310 -10.87 24.64 -12.82
C CYS A 310 -9.74 24.61 -11.80
N VAL A 311 -9.04 23.48 -11.74
CA VAL A 311 -7.78 23.33 -11.03
C VAL A 311 -6.66 23.44 -12.06
N THR A 312 -5.75 24.40 -11.87
CA THR A 312 -4.59 24.63 -12.76
C THR A 312 -3.30 24.34 -12.03
N LEU A 313 -2.48 23.46 -12.60
CA LEU A 313 -1.18 23.08 -12.03
C LEU A 313 -0.18 24.22 -12.24
N THR A 314 0.41 24.72 -11.15
CA THR A 314 1.31 25.88 -11.19
C THR A 314 2.75 25.53 -10.83
N HIS A 315 2.93 24.56 -9.92
CA HIS A 315 4.25 24.11 -9.52
C HIS A 315 4.32 22.59 -9.48
N PHE A 316 5.52 22.05 -9.71
CA PHE A 316 5.82 20.63 -9.63
C PHE A 316 7.12 20.40 -8.86
N PHE A 317 7.08 19.48 -7.91
CA PHE A 317 8.23 19.06 -7.13
C PHE A 317 8.37 17.54 -7.25
N LEU A 318 9.59 17.05 -7.44
CA LEU A 318 9.89 15.62 -7.41
C LEU A 318 11.06 15.33 -6.47
N THR A 319 10.89 14.34 -5.61
CA THR A 319 11.92 13.89 -4.67
C THR A 319 11.82 12.38 -4.42
N THR A 320 12.85 11.81 -3.80
CA THR A 320 12.75 10.49 -3.17
C THR A 320 12.23 10.63 -1.74
N GLY A 321 11.65 9.57 -1.18
CA GLY A 321 11.22 9.53 0.21
C GLY A 321 12.38 9.86 1.16
N ALA A 322 13.57 9.34 0.87
CA ALA A 322 14.82 9.63 1.60
C ALA A 322 15.21 11.11 1.65
N LYS A 323 14.79 11.91 0.66
CA LYS A 323 15.06 13.36 0.56
C LYS A 323 13.79 14.20 0.73
N PHE A 324 12.71 13.61 1.24
CA PHE A 324 11.43 14.30 1.35
C PHE A 324 11.51 15.46 2.36
N PHE A 325 11.91 15.14 3.59
CA PHE A 325 11.95 16.11 4.68
C PHE A 325 13.13 17.10 4.60
N SER A 326 14.08 16.92 3.65
CA SER A 326 15.08 17.96 3.37
C SER A 326 14.48 19.19 2.68
N ARG A 327 13.30 19.05 2.05
CA ARG A 327 12.59 20.14 1.38
C ARG A 327 11.27 20.52 2.06
N PHE A 328 10.58 19.55 2.64
CA PHE A 328 9.25 19.74 3.23
C PHE A 328 9.28 19.43 4.72
N PRO A 329 9.32 20.42 5.62
CA PRO A 329 9.42 20.17 7.06
C PRO A 329 8.21 19.39 7.61
N GLN A 330 8.46 18.40 8.46
CA GLN A 330 7.44 17.54 9.09
C GLN A 330 6.74 18.27 10.27
N PHE A 331 5.44 18.04 10.45
CA PHE A 331 4.72 18.43 11.68
C PHE A 331 4.94 17.40 12.81
N GLN A 332 5.01 17.82 14.07
CA GLN A 332 5.18 16.93 15.25
C GLN A 332 3.93 16.97 16.16
N GLY A 333 3.51 15.80 16.68
CA GLY A 333 2.31 15.64 17.52
C GLY A 333 2.51 14.72 18.74
N ASN A 334 1.55 14.75 19.68
CA ASN A 334 1.61 14.06 20.99
C ASN A 334 0.81 12.74 21.02
N LEU A 335 1.26 11.78 21.83
CA LEU A 335 0.67 10.43 22.03
C LEU A 335 -0.32 10.36 23.22
N SER A 336 -1.40 9.58 23.07
CA SER A 336 -2.31 9.14 24.15
C SER A 336 -2.92 7.74 23.83
N ASN A 337 -3.65 7.08 24.76
CA ASN A 337 -4.24 5.74 24.61
C ASN A 337 -5.67 5.76 24.01
N TRP A 338 -6.01 4.81 23.13
CA TRP A 338 -7.25 4.89 22.31
C TRP A 338 -7.67 3.57 21.61
N LYS A 339 -8.83 3.60 20.94
CA LYS A 339 -9.43 2.53 20.12
C LYS A 339 -9.70 3.04 18.71
N ILE A 340 -9.36 2.25 17.69
CA ILE A 340 -9.73 2.50 16.28
C ILE A 340 -11.07 1.85 15.96
N GLN A 341 -11.97 2.59 15.33
CA GLN A 341 -13.14 2.05 14.65
C GLN A 341 -13.13 2.48 13.19
N ILE A 342 -13.13 1.51 12.28
CA ILE A 342 -13.09 1.75 10.84
C ILE A 342 -14.36 1.17 10.22
N PRO A 343 -15.28 2.03 9.75
CA PRO A 343 -16.39 1.61 8.92
C PRO A 343 -15.86 1.08 7.58
N LEU A 344 -16.10 -0.19 7.30
CA LEU A 344 -15.74 -0.76 6.01
C LEU A 344 -16.86 -0.44 4.99
N PRO A 345 -16.53 -0.13 3.72
CA PRO A 345 -17.52 0.03 2.67
C PRO A 345 -18.49 -1.15 2.55
N ALA A 346 -19.70 -0.92 2.03
CA ALA A 346 -20.70 -1.98 1.88
C ALA A 346 -20.20 -3.12 0.99
N ASP A 347 -19.48 -2.74 -0.06
CA ASP A 347 -18.85 -3.57 -1.10
C ASP A 347 -17.43 -4.03 -0.74
N PHE A 348 -16.97 -3.83 0.50
CA PHE A 348 -15.58 -4.15 0.91
C PHE A 348 -15.18 -5.62 0.66
N PHE A 349 -16.17 -6.53 0.69
CA PHE A 349 -15.99 -7.97 0.45
C PHE A 349 -16.44 -8.41 -0.95
N ASP A 350 -16.90 -7.48 -1.77
CA ASP A 350 -17.29 -7.74 -3.16
C ASP A 350 -16.03 -7.80 -4.03
N ASP A 351 -16.03 -8.65 -5.05
CA ASP A 351 -14.86 -8.94 -5.92
C ASP A 351 -14.60 -7.86 -6.99
#